data_AF-A0A9R1XBH7-F1
#
_entry.id   AF-A0A9R1XBH7-F1
#
_cell.length_a   1.000
_cell.length_b   1.000
_cell.length_c   1.000
_cell.angle_alpha   90.00
_cell.angle_beta   90.00
_cell.angle_gamma   90.00
#
_symmetry.space_group_name_H-M   'P 1'
#
loop_
_entity.id
_entity.type
_entity.pdbx_description
1 polymer ?
#
loop_
_entity_poly.entity_id
_entity_poly.type
_entity_poly.pdbx_seq_one_letter_code
_entity_poly.pdbx_strand_id
1 'polypeptide(L)'
;METPKLLEQFKKGMEEVRKLNQECYEWIKQIPPQHWARRSHFDVVINNICECFNSKILEGRDAPIINCLEFIGEYIIKRIVNVDKATGPLTPTATKILQKIKDEAEEYISWVCGNGKYQVNGPCQD
;
A
#
# COMPACT_ATOMS: atom_id res chain seq x y z
N MET A 1 -3.91 3.03 25.24
CA MET A 1 -2.61 3.21 25.92
C MET A 1 -1.54 3.28 24.84
N GLU A 2 -0.91 4.44 24.67
CA GLU A 2 0.23 4.58 23.75
C GLU A 2 1.44 3.86 24.35
N THR A 3 2.10 3.02 23.55
CA THR A 3 3.24 2.23 23.99
C THR A 3 4.46 3.13 24.24
N PRO A 4 5.15 3.03 25.38
CA PRO A 4 6.24 3.94 25.78
C PRO A 4 7.33 4.13 24.71
N LYS A 5 7.61 3.07 23.94
CA LYS A 5 8.62 3.03 22.88
C LYS A 5 8.31 3.95 21.69
N LEU A 6 7.03 4.15 21.37
CA LEU A 6 6.60 5.01 20.27
C LEU A 6 6.82 6.50 20.61
N LEU A 7 6.52 6.87 21.85
CA LEU A 7 6.72 8.23 22.35
C LEU A 7 8.21 8.61 22.38
N GLU A 8 9.07 7.66 22.72
CA GLU A 8 10.53 7.85 22.70
C GLU A 8 11.06 8.07 21.26
N GLN A 9 10.63 7.23 20.31
CA GLN A 9 10.98 7.38 18.89
C GLN A 9 10.50 8.70 18.30
N PHE A 10 9.28 9.12 18.67
CA PHE A 10 8.70 10.38 18.25
C PHE A 10 9.51 11.58 18.77
N LYS A 11 9.86 11.58 20.07
CA LYS A 11 10.70 12.62 20.67
C LYS A 11 12.07 12.69 20.00
N LYS A 12 12.68 11.54 19.70
CA LYS A 12 13.95 11.48 18.97
C LYS A 12 13.82 12.08 17.57
N GLY A 13 12.76 11.74 16.81
CA GLY A 13 12.51 12.31 15.49
C GLY A 13 12.32 13.84 15.53
N MET A 14 11.54 14.34 16.51
CA MET A 14 11.35 15.79 16.69
C MET A 14 12.63 16.54 17.02
N GLU A 15 13.52 15.91 17.79
CA GLU A 15 14.82 16.49 18.11
C GLU A 15 15.75 16.56 16.90
N GLU A 16 15.73 15.55 16.02
CA GLU A 16 16.49 15.58 14.77
C GLU A 16 15.96 16.67 13.80
N VAL A 17 14.64 16.85 13.72
CA VAL A 17 14.04 17.95 12.94
C VAL A 17 14.47 19.29 13.50
N ARG A 18 14.46 19.46 14.83
CA ARG A 18 14.93 20.68 15.51
C ARG A 18 16.36 21.04 15.14
N LYS A 19 17.25 20.04 15.11
CA LYS A 19 18.67 20.23 14.74
C LYS A 19 18.85 20.62 13.28
N LEU A 20 18.01 20.10 12.38
CA LEU A 20 18.09 20.38 10.94
C LEU A 20 17.49 21.73 10.57
N ASN A 21 16.33 22.08 11.15
CA ASN A 21 15.62 23.32 10.88
C ASN A 21 14.66 23.70 12.02
N GLN A 22 14.96 24.80 12.70
CA GLN A 22 14.19 25.31 13.83
C GLN A 22 12.78 25.80 13.42
N GLU A 23 12.64 26.45 12.27
CA GLU A 23 11.36 26.97 11.77
C GLU A 23 10.40 25.81 11.42
N CYS A 24 10.92 24.77 10.77
CA CYS A 24 10.19 23.54 10.49
C CYS A 24 9.72 22.85 11.78
N TYR A 25 10.59 22.80 12.80
CA TYR A 25 10.24 22.26 14.11
C TYR A 25 9.08 23.03 14.77
N GLU A 26 9.12 24.37 14.74
CA GLU A 26 8.06 25.20 15.31
C GLU A 26 6.74 25.06 14.56
N TRP A 27 6.79 24.89 13.24
CA TRP A 27 5.60 24.61 12.43
C TRP A 27 5.00 23.24 12.77
N ILE A 28 5.81 22.17 12.81
CA ILE A 28 5.34 20.81 13.13
C ILE A 28 4.78 20.73 14.55
N LYS A 29 5.39 21.44 15.51
CA LYS A 29 4.94 21.48 16.91
C LYS A 29 3.52 22.02 17.08
N GLN A 30 3.04 22.84 16.14
CA GLN A 30 1.67 23.37 16.18
C GLN A 30 0.62 22.35 15.74
N ILE A 31 1.02 21.30 15.01
CA ILE A 31 0.11 20.27 14.52
C ILE A 31 -0.04 19.20 15.61
N PRO A 32 -1.27 18.87 16.06
CA PRO A 32 -1.48 17.82 17.04
C PRO A 32 -0.86 16.49 16.56
N PRO A 33 -0.09 15.79 17.41
CA PRO A 33 0.58 14.55 17.03
C PRO A 33 -0.32 13.52 16.36
N GLN A 34 -1.61 13.42 16.73
CA GLN A 34 -2.54 12.48 16.10
C GLN A 34 -2.71 12.64 14.58
N HIS A 35 -2.40 13.82 14.02
CA HIS A 35 -2.59 14.10 12.59
C HIS A 35 -1.37 13.77 11.73
N TRP A 36 -0.19 13.61 12.34
CA TRP A 36 1.07 13.42 11.60
C TRP A 36 1.97 12.34 12.19
N ALA A 37 1.79 11.99 13.46
CA ALA A 37 2.37 10.80 14.04
C ALA A 37 1.77 9.60 13.30
N ARG A 38 2.62 9.03 12.44
CA ARG A 38 2.43 8.03 11.38
C ARG A 38 1.55 6.79 11.67
N ARG A 39 0.95 6.65 12.86
CA ARG A 39 0.15 5.48 13.23
C ARG A 39 -0.97 5.21 12.22
N SER A 40 -1.71 6.23 11.79
CA SER A 40 -2.83 6.08 10.85
C SER A 40 -2.43 5.58 9.45
N HIS A 41 -1.27 5.99 8.92
CA HIS A 41 -0.84 5.59 7.59
C HIS A 41 -0.30 4.15 7.54
N PHE A 42 0.41 3.71 8.59
CA PHE A 42 0.87 2.32 8.66
C PHE A 42 -0.26 1.37 8.99
N ASP A 43 -1.22 1.77 9.83
CA ASP A 43 -2.36 0.93 10.20
C ASP A 43 -3.17 0.55 8.95
N VAL A 44 -3.41 1.48 8.02
CA VAL A 44 -4.13 1.19 6.77
C VAL A 44 -3.37 0.20 5.89
N VAL A 45 -2.07 0.41 5.68
CA VAL A 45 -1.25 -0.48 4.84
C VAL A 45 -1.10 -1.86 5.48
N ILE A 46 -0.84 -1.91 6.78
CA ILE A 46 -0.69 -3.17 7.53
C ILE A 46 -2.02 -3.92 7.57
N ASN A 47 -3.13 -3.23 7.85
CA ASN A 47 -4.46 -3.87 7.83
C ASN A 47 -4.77 -4.43 6.44
N ASN A 48 -4.51 -3.67 5.37
CA ASN A 48 -4.72 -4.15 4.01
C ASN A 48 -3.88 -5.41 3.71
N ILE A 49 -2.59 -5.41 4.10
CA ILE A 49 -1.72 -6.58 3.95
C ILE A 49 -2.24 -7.77 4.77
N CYS A 50 -2.67 -7.53 6.02
CA CYS A 50 -3.23 -8.55 6.89
C CYS A 50 -4.53 -9.12 6.33
N GLU A 51 -5.45 -8.29 5.84
CA GLU A 51 -6.70 -8.70 5.20
C GLU A 51 -6.42 -9.53 3.95
N CYS A 52 -5.52 -9.05 3.09
CA CYS A 52 -5.11 -9.77 1.88
C CYS A 52 -4.50 -11.12 2.23
N PHE A 53 -3.61 -11.20 3.21
CA PHE A 53 -3.01 -12.46 3.64
C PHE A 53 -4.04 -13.41 4.26
N ASN A 54 -4.86 -12.91 5.20
CA ASN A 54 -5.89 -13.68 5.89
C ASN A 54 -6.92 -14.26 4.92
N SER A 55 -7.29 -13.53 3.88
CA SER A 55 -8.20 -14.04 2.84
C SER A 55 -7.62 -15.21 2.06
N LYS A 56 -6.28 -15.27 1.90
CA LYS A 56 -5.60 -16.33 1.14
C LYS A 56 -5.32 -17.58 1.95
N ILE A 57 -5.22 -17.45 3.27
CA ILE A 57 -4.99 -18.59 4.18
C ILE A 57 -6.25 -19.12 4.83
N LEU A 58 -7.42 -18.56 4.49
CA LEU A 58 -8.70 -18.91 5.09
C LEU A 58 -8.99 -20.42 4.93
N GLU A 59 -8.77 -20.96 3.74
CA GLU A 59 -9.00 -22.38 3.42
C GLU A 59 -8.07 -23.33 4.20
N GLY A 60 -6.83 -22.91 4.47
CA GLY A 60 -5.87 -23.72 5.24
C GLY A 60 -6.12 -23.69 6.75
N ARG A 61 -6.95 -22.75 7.24
CA ARG A 61 -7.11 -22.45 8.67
C ARG A 61 -8.01 -23.45 9.41
N ASP A 62 -8.93 -24.07 8.70
CA ASP A 62 -9.85 -25.10 9.24
C ASP A 62 -9.19 -26.49 9.33
N ALA A 63 -7.96 -26.63 8.83
CA ALA A 63 -7.19 -27.86 8.88
C ALA A 63 -6.38 -27.99 10.20
N PRO A 64 -5.91 -29.20 10.55
CA PRO A 64 -4.95 -29.37 11.64
C PRO A 64 -3.73 -28.45 11.48
N ILE A 65 -3.10 -28.08 12.60
CA ILE A 65 -2.01 -27.09 12.62
C ILE A 65 -0.87 -27.41 11.64
N ILE A 66 -0.55 -28.70 11.45
CA ILE A 66 0.49 -29.16 10.53
C ILE A 66 0.08 -28.81 9.08
N ASN A 67 -1.12 -29.19 8.67
CA ASN A 67 -1.65 -28.91 7.33
C ASN A 67 -1.78 -27.40 7.06
N CYS A 68 -2.17 -26.62 8.08
CA CYS A 68 -2.24 -25.16 7.97
C CYS A 68 -0.84 -24.55 7.70
N LEU A 69 0.18 -25.03 8.40
CA LEU A 69 1.57 -24.59 8.18
C LEU A 69 2.10 -25.01 6.80
N GLU A 70 1.80 -26.23 6.35
CA GLU A 70 2.15 -26.69 5.01
C GLU A 70 1.51 -25.81 3.93
N PHE A 71 0.21 -25.49 4.08
CA PHE A 71 -0.51 -24.59 3.18
C PHE A 71 0.13 -23.19 3.12
N ILE A 72 0.45 -22.61 4.28
CA ILE A 72 1.11 -21.30 4.36
C ILE A 72 2.49 -21.35 3.68
N GLY A 73 3.26 -22.41 3.93
CA GLY A 73 4.57 -22.62 3.31
C GLY A 73 4.48 -22.71 1.79
N GLU A 74 3.59 -23.55 1.28
CA GLU A 74 3.35 -23.70 -0.16
C GLU A 74 2.94 -22.36 -0.80
N TYR A 75 2.04 -21.63 -0.14
CA TYR A 75 1.60 -20.31 -0.61
C TYR A 75 2.77 -19.31 -0.70
N ILE A 76 3.61 -19.23 0.33
CA ILE A 76 4.79 -18.33 0.35
C ILE A 76 5.78 -18.71 -0.75
N ILE A 77 6.11 -19.99 -0.89
CA ILE A 77 7.05 -20.47 -1.92
C ILE A 77 6.54 -20.12 -3.32
N LYS A 78 5.26 -20.38 -3.61
CA LYS A 78 4.63 -20.00 -4.89
C LYS A 78 4.74 -18.50 -5.15
N ARG A 79 4.57 -17.66 -4.12
CA ARG A 79 4.70 -16.20 -4.24
C ARG A 79 6.13 -15.78 -4.54
N ILE A 80 7.13 -16.32 -3.84
CA ILE A 80 8.55 -16.02 -4.07
C ILE A 80 8.93 -16.40 -5.50
N VAL A 81 8.62 -17.63 -5.94
CA VAL A 81 8.91 -18.08 -7.30
C VAL A 81 8.26 -17.19 -8.37
N ASN A 82 7.04 -16.69 -8.11
CA ASN A 82 6.38 -15.76 -9.04
C ASN A 82 7.02 -14.37 -9.07
N VAL A 83 7.62 -13.93 -7.96
CA VAL A 83 8.39 -12.69 -7.89
C VAL A 83 9.74 -12.86 -8.59
N ASP A 84 10.43 -14.00 -8.42
CA ASP A 84 11.70 -14.28 -9.09
C ASP A 84 11.57 -14.35 -10.62
N LYS A 85 10.39 -14.71 -11.11
CA LYS A 85 10.06 -14.68 -12.55
C LYS A 85 9.81 -13.27 -13.09
N ALA A 86 9.74 -12.25 -12.24
CA ALA A 86 9.53 -10.88 -12.67
C ALA A 86 10.81 -10.34 -13.32
N THR A 87 10.70 -9.94 -14.59
CA THR A 87 11.77 -9.23 -15.31
C THR A 87 11.78 -7.73 -15.03
N GLY A 88 10.79 -7.21 -14.29
CA GLY A 88 10.63 -5.80 -13.98
C GLY A 88 9.95 -5.57 -12.63
N PRO A 89 9.44 -4.36 -12.34
CA PRO A 89 8.89 -4.02 -11.04
C PRO A 89 7.58 -4.76 -10.70
N LEU A 90 6.97 -5.43 -11.68
CA LEU A 90 5.70 -6.14 -11.54
C LEU A 90 5.87 -7.62 -11.87
N THR A 91 5.13 -8.47 -11.16
CA THR A 91 5.05 -9.90 -11.47
C THR A 91 4.38 -10.11 -12.83
N PRO A 92 4.65 -11.23 -13.54
CA PRO A 92 4.11 -11.46 -14.88
C PRO A 92 2.58 -11.30 -14.97
N THR A 93 1.84 -11.74 -13.94
CA THR A 93 0.39 -11.58 -13.88
C THR A 93 -0.03 -10.12 -13.73
N ALA A 94 0.63 -9.36 -12.84
CA ALA A 94 0.34 -7.94 -12.66
C ALA A 94 0.67 -7.13 -13.92
N THR A 95 1.76 -7.46 -14.60
CA THR A 95 2.12 -6.84 -15.90
C THR A 95 1.05 -7.09 -16.95
N LYS A 96 0.54 -8.32 -17.07
CA LYS A 96 -0.56 -8.64 -18.01
C LYS A 96 -1.83 -7.87 -17.70
N ILE A 97 -2.21 -7.77 -16.42
CA ILE A 97 -3.40 -7.01 -16.00
C ILE A 97 -3.22 -5.52 -16.32
N LEU A 98 -2.06 -4.95 -16.00
CA LEU A 98 -1.77 -3.56 -16.29
C LEU A 98 -1.79 -3.28 -17.79
N GLN A 99 -1.20 -4.16 -18.60
CA GLN A 99 -1.21 -4.01 -20.05
C GLN A 99 -2.64 -4.05 -20.60
N LYS A 100 -3.48 -4.99 -20.12
CA LYS A 100 -4.89 -5.04 -20.50
C LYS A 100 -5.63 -3.74 -20.16
N ILE A 101 -5.45 -3.22 -18.94
CA ILE A 101 -6.06 -1.95 -18.53
C ILE A 101 -5.55 -0.80 -19.39
N LYS A 102 -4.27 -0.81 -19.74
CA LYS A 102 -3.69 0.19 -20.64
C LYS A 102 -4.32 0.13 -22.03
N ASP A 103 -4.44 -1.07 -22.60
CA ASP A 103 -5.04 -1.28 -23.92
C ASP A 103 -6.51 -0.82 -23.92
N GLU A 104 -7.28 -1.15 -22.88
CA GLU A 104 -8.65 -0.64 -22.69
C GLU A 104 -8.70 0.88 -22.53
N ALA A 105 -7.73 1.48 -21.82
CA ALA A 105 -7.66 2.92 -21.62
C ALA A 105 -7.27 3.68 -22.91
N GLU A 106 -6.54 3.06 -23.83
CA GLU A 106 -6.19 3.66 -25.14
C GLU A 106 -7.42 3.90 -26.03
N GLU A 107 -8.54 3.23 -25.77
CA GLU A 107 -9.80 3.45 -26.47
C GLU A 107 -10.51 4.75 -26.03
N TYR A 108 -10.06 5.37 -24.93
CA TYR A 108 -10.62 6.60 -24.39
C TYR A 108 -9.80 7.82 -24.83
N ILE A 109 -10.49 8.83 -25.38
CA ILE A 109 -9.92 10.10 -25.81
C ILE A 109 -10.43 11.21 -24.90
N SER A 110 -9.51 11.99 -24.31
CA SER A 110 -9.85 13.14 -23.45
C SER A 110 -9.59 14.48 -24.14
N TRP A 111 -10.58 15.37 -24.10
CA TRP A 111 -10.48 16.75 -24.57
C TRP A 111 -10.47 17.74 -23.40
N VAL A 112 -9.64 18.78 -23.48
CA VAL A 112 -9.59 19.84 -22.45
C VAL A 112 -10.72 20.84 -22.68
N CYS A 113 -11.58 21.03 -21.70
CA CYS A 113 -12.73 21.95 -21.76
C CYS A 113 -12.50 23.27 -21.01
N GLY A 114 -11.30 23.50 -20.45
CA GLY A 114 -10.96 24.65 -19.62
C GLY A 114 -11.35 24.49 -18.14
N ASN A 115 -10.85 25.38 -17.28
CA ASN A 115 -11.04 25.34 -15.80
C ASN A 115 -10.72 23.99 -15.14
N GLY A 116 -9.70 23.28 -15.63
CA GLY A 116 -9.29 21.97 -15.11
C GLY A 116 -10.29 20.84 -15.41
N LYS A 117 -11.24 21.05 -16.32
CA LYS A 117 -12.22 20.04 -16.74
C LYS A 117 -11.80 19.36 -18.03
N TYR A 118 -12.07 18.06 -18.09
CA TYR A 118 -11.78 17.20 -19.23
C TYR A 118 -13.06 16.46 -19.62
N GLN A 119 -13.35 16.42 -20.92
CA GLN A 119 -14.42 15.59 -21.48
C GLN A 119 -13.77 14.33 -22.04
N VAL A 120 -14.15 13.17 -21.51
CA VAL A 120 -13.66 11.87 -21.96
C VAL A 120 -14.71 11.25 -22.88
N ASN A 121 -14.27 10.78 -24.04
CA ASN A 121 -15.08 10.02 -24.98
C ASN A 121 -14.45 8.64 -25.16
N GLY A 122 -15.24 7.58 -25.07
CA GLY A 122 -14.77 6.21 -25.20
C GLY A 122 -15.86 5.32 -25.81
N PRO A 123 -15.56 4.05 -26.08
CA PRO A 123 -16.54 3.11 -26.60
C PRO A 123 -17.76 3.05 -25.66
N CYS A 124 -18.96 3.08 -26.25
CA CYS A 124 -20.22 2.99 -25.53
C CYS A 124 -20.24 1.66 -24.75
N GLN A 125 -20.23 1.74 -23.43
CA GLN A 125 -20.52 0.57 -22.59
C GLN A 125 -22.03 0.55 -22.38
N ASP A 126 -22.72 -0.36 -23.07
CA ASP A 126 -24.13 -0.70 -22.83
C ASP A 126 -24.31 -1.43 -21.49
#